data_AF-A0A3P1UL84-F1
#
_entry.id   AF-A0A3P1UL84-F1
#
_cell.length_a   1.000
_cell.length_b   1.000
_cell.length_c   1.000
_cell.angle_alpha   90.00
_cell.angle_beta   90.00
_cell.angle_gamma   90.00
#
_symmetry.space_group_name_H-M   'P 1'
#
loop_
_entity.id
_entity.type
_entity.pdbx_description
1 polymer ?
#
loop_
_entity_poly.entity_id
_entity_poly.type
_entity_poly.pdbx_seq_one_letter_code
_entity_poly.pdbx_strand_id
1 'polypeptide(L)'
;MINPNEMLVMAPQSGGGPLRDCTWRVYSISAHVDRKQLKVTYARKDGSEGRSCRYRHPAARLLRPHTSFELSPDEVAVLSGEYWTPPLTVTVFVDQWDDRFSMVRVSRHRKGRAPASRTCSIEEFSRVRSSAHAGGPAHVLDYLRRAVEVLEPRGSANAGRSGCDDRCTGLLRGSYERMRFVHPESALAAYLEGRNSTTSFPGGPVILPFRSNEDQRHAVVKALSHQVSVIDGPPGTGKTETILNLIANILLDPGKSVGVVSFGNAAVDNVRDKLEDLGIDFVAARVGSSKRVKKFLHDQDDRDPETGREARNVRLERWLEQPLQPLPVPTAGVGPGGEEVDPAESLVDQVLTSERQLLTVWRATRELAVLRNLIDAYALEAAHLDRRAASDELPDLTSLPLLRKDSERILDYLAETHLLPDLPHGIAGLIPRVCRYFRYGRLKDLDPTDAATVLRLEKAFYANRIEELKEEELLLQGELENLDADAIRANHEELSFGLLGRELRRRYSGRARACFDEREGAIFKADP
;
A
#
# COMPACT_ATOMS: atom_id res chain seq x y z
N MET A 1 -0.38 -51.07 -17.02
CA MET A 1 -0.40 -49.60 -17.00
C MET A 1 1.03 -49.09 -16.94
N ILE A 2 1.31 -47.98 -17.62
CA ILE A 2 2.65 -47.41 -17.70
C ILE A 2 3.05 -46.78 -16.36
N ASN A 3 4.33 -46.88 -15.99
CA ASN A 3 4.88 -46.21 -14.81
C ASN A 3 4.94 -44.69 -15.07
N PRO A 4 4.16 -43.86 -14.35
CA PRO A 4 4.15 -42.41 -14.55
C PRO A 4 5.50 -41.76 -14.21
N ASN A 5 6.35 -42.41 -13.42
CA ASN A 5 7.66 -41.86 -13.09
C ASN A 5 8.70 -42.04 -14.20
N GLU A 6 8.44 -42.95 -15.15
CA GLU A 6 9.39 -43.26 -16.24
C GLU A 6 9.06 -42.53 -17.55
N MET A 7 7.85 -41.99 -17.67
CA MET A 7 7.44 -41.21 -18.84
C MET A 7 6.19 -40.36 -18.61
N LEU A 8 6.12 -39.28 -19.38
CA LEU A 8 4.97 -38.39 -19.48
C LEU A 8 4.42 -38.45 -20.91
N VAL A 9 3.10 -38.66 -21.05
CA VAL A 9 2.43 -38.75 -22.35
C VAL A 9 1.43 -37.61 -22.45
N MET A 10 1.70 -36.69 -23.37
CA MET A 10 0.83 -35.56 -23.65
C MET A 10 0.05 -35.84 -24.94
N ALA A 11 -1.27 -35.87 -24.86
CA ALA A 11 -2.14 -36.09 -26.03
C ALA A 11 -3.49 -35.37 -25.86
N PRO A 12 -4.18 -35.01 -26.95
CA PRO A 12 -5.52 -34.43 -26.88
C PRO A 12 -6.54 -35.45 -26.36
N GLN A 13 -7.56 -34.98 -25.64
CA GLN A 13 -8.73 -35.82 -25.35
C GLN A 13 -9.53 -36.01 -26.64
N SER A 14 -9.47 -37.22 -27.22
CA SER A 14 -10.39 -37.76 -28.24
C SER A 14 -11.05 -36.75 -29.19
N GLY A 15 -10.36 -36.34 -30.26
CA GLY A 15 -10.97 -35.57 -31.37
C GLY A 15 -10.24 -34.30 -31.83
N GLY A 16 -9.11 -33.96 -31.20
CA GLY A 16 -8.40 -32.70 -31.45
C GLY A 16 -8.67 -31.71 -30.31
N GLY A 17 -7.65 -30.95 -29.92
CA GLY A 17 -7.68 -30.08 -28.74
C GLY A 17 -6.27 -29.85 -28.16
N PRO A 18 -6.14 -29.08 -27.07
CA PRO A 18 -4.84 -28.83 -26.44
C PRO A 18 -4.24 -30.11 -25.86
N LEU A 19 -2.90 -30.19 -25.89
CA LEU A 19 -2.15 -31.27 -25.26
C LEU A 19 -2.40 -31.28 -23.75
N ARG A 20 -2.76 -32.44 -23.19
CA ARG A 20 -2.93 -32.64 -21.75
C ARG A 20 -2.19 -33.88 -21.29
N ASP A 21 -1.79 -33.88 -20.01
CA ASP A 21 -1.23 -35.07 -19.36
C ASP A 21 -2.30 -36.17 -19.34
N CYS A 22 -2.02 -37.25 -20.06
CA CYS A 22 -2.88 -38.42 -20.13
C CYS A 22 -2.18 -39.70 -19.65
N THR A 23 -1.00 -39.59 -19.05
CA THR A 23 -0.15 -40.72 -18.64
C THR A 23 -0.93 -41.76 -17.83
N TRP A 24 -1.74 -41.31 -16.88
CA TRP A 24 -2.53 -42.16 -15.98
C TRP A 24 -3.58 -43.01 -16.69
N ARG A 25 -3.92 -42.67 -17.94
CA ARG A 25 -4.90 -43.38 -18.76
C ARG A 25 -4.24 -44.32 -19.76
N VAL A 26 -2.91 -44.40 -19.82
CA VAL A 26 -2.20 -45.20 -20.82
C VAL A 26 -1.99 -46.64 -20.32
N TYR A 27 -2.56 -47.59 -21.06
CA TYR A 27 -2.35 -49.01 -20.85
C TYR A 27 -0.97 -49.46 -21.37
N SER A 28 -0.66 -49.10 -22.63
CA SER A 28 0.61 -49.38 -23.30
C SER A 28 0.93 -48.33 -24.38
N ILE A 29 2.20 -48.23 -24.77
CA ILE A 29 2.69 -47.27 -25.75
C ILE A 29 3.75 -47.89 -26.65
N SER A 30 3.77 -47.51 -27.93
CA SER A 30 4.86 -47.83 -28.84
C SER A 30 5.22 -46.60 -29.67
N ALA A 31 6.49 -46.23 -29.67
CA ALA A 31 7.02 -45.09 -30.43
C ALA A 31 7.87 -45.59 -31.61
N HIS A 32 7.63 -45.05 -32.80
CA HIS A 32 8.50 -45.20 -33.96
C HIS A 32 9.34 -43.95 -34.10
N VAL A 33 10.59 -44.01 -33.61
CA VAL A 33 11.48 -42.84 -33.48
C VAL A 33 11.72 -42.17 -34.83
N ASP A 34 12.12 -42.93 -35.86
CA ASP A 34 12.44 -42.40 -37.20
C ASP A 34 11.24 -41.76 -37.90
N ARG A 35 10.03 -42.27 -37.63
CA ARG A 35 8.79 -41.79 -38.27
C ARG A 35 8.07 -40.73 -37.44
N LYS A 36 8.62 -40.33 -36.30
CA LYS A 36 8.01 -39.42 -35.31
C LYS A 36 6.54 -39.75 -35.02
N GLN A 37 6.26 -41.04 -34.82
CA GLN A 37 4.91 -41.58 -34.63
C GLN A 37 4.77 -42.24 -33.27
N LEU A 38 3.62 -42.00 -32.63
CA LEU A 38 3.27 -42.52 -31.31
C LEU A 38 1.97 -43.30 -31.41
N LYS A 39 1.98 -44.57 -31.02
CA LYS A 39 0.75 -45.35 -30.82
C LYS A 39 0.49 -45.45 -29.32
N VAL A 40 -0.60 -44.84 -28.86
CA VAL A 40 -1.02 -44.83 -27.46
C VAL A 40 -2.26 -45.69 -27.32
N THR A 41 -2.19 -46.72 -26.47
CA THR A 41 -3.34 -47.55 -26.11
C THR A 41 -3.82 -47.15 -24.73
N TYR A 42 -5.07 -46.68 -24.64
CA TYR A 42 -5.65 -46.22 -23.39
C TYR A 42 -6.29 -47.37 -22.61
N ALA A 43 -6.28 -47.30 -21.27
CA ALA A 43 -6.97 -48.23 -20.40
C ALA A 43 -8.48 -47.93 -20.35
N ARG A 44 -9.30 -48.97 -20.23
CA ARG A 44 -10.72 -48.86 -19.89
C ARG A 44 -10.91 -48.59 -18.39
N LYS A 45 -12.14 -48.28 -17.98
CA LYS A 45 -12.48 -48.01 -16.56
C LYS A 45 -12.23 -49.21 -15.64
N ASP A 46 -12.27 -50.43 -16.17
CA ASP A 46 -11.97 -51.69 -15.49
C ASP A 46 -10.46 -52.04 -15.52
N GLY A 47 -9.62 -51.17 -16.09
CA GLY A 47 -8.18 -51.38 -16.23
C GLY A 47 -7.76 -52.27 -17.42
N SER A 48 -8.72 -52.79 -18.20
CA SER A 48 -8.41 -53.61 -19.38
C SER A 48 -7.90 -52.78 -20.55
N GLU A 49 -7.36 -53.46 -21.58
CA GLU A 49 -6.96 -52.81 -22.83
C GLU A 49 -8.16 -52.11 -23.49
N GLY A 50 -7.97 -50.84 -23.85
CA GLY A 50 -8.98 -50.00 -24.47
C GLY A 50 -8.62 -49.59 -25.90
N ARG A 51 -9.09 -48.41 -26.31
CA ARG A 51 -8.88 -47.90 -27.67
C ARG A 51 -7.41 -47.53 -27.89
N SER A 52 -6.88 -47.93 -29.04
CA SER A 52 -5.54 -47.52 -29.50
C SER A 52 -5.64 -46.41 -30.54
N CYS A 53 -4.87 -45.34 -30.35
CA CYS A 53 -4.82 -44.19 -31.25
C CYS A 53 -3.38 -44.00 -31.74
N ARG A 54 -3.22 -43.63 -33.01
CA ARG A 54 -1.93 -43.24 -33.59
C ARG A 54 -1.88 -41.73 -33.76
N TYR A 55 -0.79 -41.14 -33.31
CA TYR A 55 -0.50 -39.72 -33.40
C TYR A 55 0.84 -39.51 -34.12
N ARG A 56 0.98 -38.38 -34.79
CA ARG A 56 2.27 -37.86 -35.27
C ARG A 56 2.70 -36.70 -34.39
N HIS A 57 3.99 -36.58 -34.13
CA HIS A 57 4.54 -35.36 -33.50
C HIS A 57 4.20 -34.14 -34.37
N PRO A 58 3.82 -32.98 -33.78
CA PRO A 58 3.72 -32.67 -32.34
C PRO A 58 2.31 -32.89 -31.73
N ALA A 59 1.37 -33.51 -32.46
CA ALA A 59 -0.01 -33.69 -32.01
C ALA A 59 -0.15 -34.63 -30.79
N ALA A 60 0.85 -35.45 -30.52
CA ALA A 60 1.09 -36.07 -29.22
C ALA A 60 2.59 -36.13 -28.97
N ARG A 61 2.97 -36.05 -27.69
CA ARG A 61 4.37 -35.99 -27.25
C ARG A 61 4.63 -37.06 -26.20
N LEU A 62 5.76 -37.76 -26.35
CA LEU A 62 6.28 -38.68 -25.36
C LEU A 62 7.51 -38.04 -24.75
N LEU A 63 7.42 -37.70 -23.47
CA LEU A 63 8.49 -37.07 -22.74
C LEU A 63 9.14 -38.07 -21.78
N ARG A 64 10.47 -38.01 -21.69
CA ARG A 64 11.28 -38.86 -20.83
C ARG A 64 11.83 -38.05 -19.65
N PRO A 65 11.97 -38.66 -18.46
CA PRO A 65 12.54 -37.98 -17.31
C PRO A 65 13.99 -37.61 -17.63
N HIS A 66 14.31 -36.34 -17.45
CA HIS A 66 15.65 -35.80 -17.65
C HIS A 66 16.36 -35.58 -16.31
N THR A 67 15.63 -35.08 -15.30
CA THR A 67 16.16 -34.84 -13.95
C THR A 67 15.03 -35.02 -12.96
N SER A 68 15.32 -35.64 -11.81
CA SER A 68 14.41 -35.76 -10.69
C SER A 68 15.15 -35.38 -9.40
N PHE A 69 14.51 -34.59 -8.54
CA PHE A 69 15.07 -34.18 -7.26
C PHE A 69 13.96 -33.96 -6.22
N GLU A 70 14.32 -34.03 -4.95
CA GLU A 70 13.42 -33.71 -3.84
C GLU A 70 13.62 -32.25 -3.42
N LEU A 71 12.53 -31.57 -3.05
CA LEU A 71 12.58 -30.21 -2.53
C LEU A 71 12.99 -30.22 -1.05
N SER A 72 13.91 -29.32 -0.69
CA SER A 72 14.31 -29.08 0.70
C SER A 72 13.12 -28.59 1.53
N PRO A 73 13.04 -28.86 2.85
CA PRO A 73 12.03 -28.29 3.75
C PRO A 73 11.92 -26.75 3.70
N ASP A 74 13.00 -26.06 3.35
CA ASP A 74 13.06 -24.59 3.26
C ASP A 74 12.69 -24.05 1.86
N GLU A 75 12.29 -24.92 0.94
CA GLU A 75 11.90 -24.57 -0.42
C GLU A 75 10.42 -24.87 -0.66
N VAL A 76 9.80 -24.09 -1.54
CA VAL A 76 8.44 -24.36 -2.04
C VAL A 76 8.45 -24.36 -3.56
N ALA A 77 7.61 -25.21 -4.14
CA ALA A 77 7.33 -25.18 -5.57
C ALA A 77 6.17 -24.24 -5.84
N VAL A 78 6.30 -23.37 -6.84
CA VAL A 78 5.22 -22.51 -7.33
C VAL A 78 4.84 -22.99 -8.73
N LEU A 79 3.57 -23.33 -8.92
CA LEU A 79 3.02 -23.79 -10.19
C LEU A 79 1.86 -22.88 -10.58
N SER A 80 2.03 -22.06 -11.62
CA SER A 80 1.00 -21.12 -12.08
C SER A 80 0.44 -20.24 -10.94
N GLY A 81 1.31 -19.82 -10.01
CA GLY A 81 0.94 -19.01 -8.83
C GLY A 81 0.50 -19.80 -7.59
N GLU A 82 0.34 -21.12 -7.69
CA GLU A 82 -0.05 -21.96 -6.55
C GLU A 82 1.18 -22.53 -5.83
N TYR A 83 1.20 -22.41 -4.50
CA TYR A 83 2.31 -22.84 -3.66
C TYR A 83 2.13 -24.28 -3.17
N TRP A 84 3.16 -25.10 -3.39
CA TRP A 84 3.24 -26.49 -2.96
C TRP A 84 4.39 -26.66 -1.97
N THR A 85 4.05 -27.11 -0.76
CA THR A 85 5.03 -27.32 0.32
C THR A 85 5.58 -28.75 0.33
N PRO A 86 6.86 -28.94 0.70
CA PRO A 86 7.49 -30.24 0.94
C PRO A 86 6.70 -31.13 1.92
N PRO A 87 6.90 -32.46 1.90
CA PRO A 87 7.80 -33.20 1.01
C PRO A 87 7.23 -33.33 -0.41
N LEU A 88 8.07 -33.04 -1.41
CA LEU A 88 7.69 -33.06 -2.82
C LEU A 88 8.85 -33.61 -3.67
N THR A 89 8.50 -34.41 -4.67
CA THR A 89 9.41 -34.84 -5.73
C THR A 89 9.10 -34.05 -6.99
N VAL A 90 10.12 -33.46 -7.59
CA VAL A 90 10.00 -32.71 -8.85
C VAL A 90 10.72 -33.49 -9.92
N THR A 91 10.03 -33.81 -11.00
CA THR A 91 10.61 -34.48 -12.17
C THR A 91 10.41 -33.62 -13.41
N VAL A 92 11.52 -33.29 -14.07
CA VAL A 92 11.54 -32.58 -15.35
C VAL A 92 11.55 -33.61 -16.47
N PHE A 93 10.60 -33.49 -17.38
CA PHE A 93 10.46 -34.34 -18.56
C PHE A 93 10.76 -33.54 -19.82
N VAL A 94 11.54 -34.12 -20.72
CA VAL A 94 11.92 -33.52 -22.02
C VAL A 94 11.34 -34.36 -23.14
N ASP A 95 10.78 -33.72 -24.17
CA ASP A 95 10.24 -34.40 -25.35
C ASP A 95 11.34 -35.13 -26.12
N GLN A 96 11.08 -36.40 -26.43
CA GLN A 96 12.05 -37.27 -27.10
C GLN A 96 12.44 -36.84 -28.53
N TRP A 97 11.70 -35.92 -29.14
CA TRP A 97 11.92 -35.42 -30.50
C TRP A 97 12.18 -33.90 -30.57
N ASP A 98 12.02 -33.18 -29.46
CA ASP A 98 12.05 -31.71 -29.39
C ASP A 98 12.48 -31.22 -28.00
N ASP A 99 13.78 -31.12 -27.77
CA ASP A 99 14.34 -30.76 -26.45
C ASP A 99 13.90 -29.39 -25.92
N ARG A 100 13.31 -28.53 -26.77
CA ARG A 100 12.73 -27.25 -26.36
C ARG A 100 11.39 -27.40 -25.64
N PHE A 101 10.71 -28.54 -25.79
CA PHE A 101 9.45 -28.82 -25.13
C PHE A 101 9.68 -29.62 -23.86
N SER A 102 9.54 -28.95 -22.72
CA SER A 102 9.74 -29.53 -21.39
C SER A 102 8.53 -29.33 -20.50
N MET A 103 8.25 -30.33 -19.68
CA MET A 103 7.17 -30.30 -18.70
C MET A 103 7.72 -30.67 -17.33
N VAL A 104 7.15 -30.07 -16.28
CA VAL A 104 7.48 -30.40 -14.90
C VAL A 104 6.30 -31.11 -14.26
N ARG A 105 6.57 -32.23 -13.60
CA ARG A 105 5.62 -32.86 -12.68
C ARG A 105 6.11 -32.69 -11.26
N VAL A 106 5.22 -32.18 -10.41
CA VAL A 106 5.42 -32.11 -8.96
C VAL A 106 4.50 -33.14 -8.32
N SER A 107 5.05 -34.06 -7.53
CA SER A 107 4.31 -35.12 -6.86
C SER A 107 4.54 -35.13 -5.35
N ARG A 108 3.46 -35.37 -4.60
CA ARG A 108 3.49 -35.61 -3.16
C ARG A 108 3.20 -37.09 -2.91
N HIS A 109 4.21 -37.82 -2.45
CA HIS A 109 4.03 -39.21 -2.04
C HIS A 109 3.34 -39.27 -0.67
N ARG A 110 2.26 -40.06 -0.57
CA ARG A 110 1.56 -40.37 0.68
C ARG A 110 1.53 -41.87 0.89
N LYS A 111 1.84 -42.35 2.10
CA LYS A 111 1.74 -43.78 2.43
C LYS A 111 0.29 -44.26 2.21
N GLY A 112 0.12 -45.30 1.39
CA GLY A 112 -1.17 -45.96 1.18
C GLY A 112 -2.20 -45.22 0.30
N ARG A 113 -1.82 -44.11 -0.36
CA ARG A 113 -2.69 -43.40 -1.32
C ARG A 113 -1.96 -43.14 -2.64
N ALA A 114 -2.71 -43.01 -3.73
CA ALA A 114 -2.16 -42.54 -5.00
C ALA A 114 -1.49 -41.16 -4.79
N PRO A 115 -0.30 -40.91 -5.38
CA PRO A 115 0.39 -39.65 -5.22
C PRO A 115 -0.46 -38.51 -5.80
N ALA A 116 -0.61 -37.43 -5.04
CA ALA A 116 -1.17 -36.20 -5.58
C ALA A 116 -0.10 -35.57 -6.48
N SER A 117 -0.38 -35.38 -7.75
CA SER A 117 0.57 -34.82 -8.70
C SER A 117 -0.05 -33.75 -9.58
N ARG A 118 0.74 -32.74 -9.93
CA ARG A 118 0.38 -31.69 -10.89
C ARG A 118 1.47 -31.57 -11.94
N THR A 119 1.06 -31.41 -13.19
CA THR A 119 1.93 -31.26 -14.35
C THR A 119 1.72 -29.87 -14.96
N CYS A 120 2.80 -29.13 -15.22
CA CYS A 120 2.78 -27.78 -15.79
C CYS A 120 3.96 -27.61 -16.77
N SER A 121 3.99 -26.52 -17.53
CA SER A 121 5.14 -26.23 -18.37
C SER A 121 6.36 -25.85 -17.50
N ILE A 122 7.57 -25.97 -18.04
CA ILE A 122 8.78 -25.57 -17.30
C ILE A 122 8.80 -24.06 -16.99
N GLU A 123 8.18 -23.25 -17.83
CA GLU A 123 8.06 -21.79 -17.65
C GLU A 123 7.09 -21.41 -16.52
N GLU A 124 6.10 -22.25 -16.23
CA GLU A 124 5.13 -22.05 -15.16
C GLU A 124 5.62 -22.53 -13.78
N PHE A 125 6.77 -23.22 -13.75
CA PHE A 125 7.36 -23.78 -12.55
C PHE A 125 8.50 -22.90 -12.03
N SER A 126 8.44 -22.53 -10.76
CA SER A 126 9.56 -21.92 -10.07
C SER A 126 9.79 -22.54 -8.70
N ARG A 127 11.04 -22.44 -8.24
CA ARG A 127 11.45 -22.86 -6.90
C ARG A 127 11.75 -21.61 -6.10
N VAL A 128 11.06 -21.44 -4.97
CA VAL A 128 11.29 -20.32 -4.07
C VAL A 128 11.88 -20.86 -2.79
N ARG A 129 13.04 -20.30 -2.41
CA ARG A 129 13.70 -20.63 -1.15
C ARG A 129 13.28 -19.64 -0.07
N SER A 130 13.14 -20.10 1.15
CA SER A 130 12.74 -19.24 2.26
C SER A 130 13.83 -18.21 2.59
N SER A 131 13.47 -16.96 2.91
CA SER A 131 14.45 -16.01 3.48
C SER A 131 15.05 -16.48 4.81
N ALA A 132 14.31 -17.30 5.58
CA ALA A 132 14.75 -17.80 6.88
C ALA A 132 15.50 -19.15 6.80
N HIS A 133 15.97 -19.56 5.61
CA HIS A 133 16.68 -20.84 5.44
C HIS A 133 18.08 -20.86 6.07
N ALA A 134 18.76 -19.72 6.12
CA ALA A 134 20.13 -19.62 6.64
C ALA A 134 20.50 -18.17 7.03
N GLY A 135 21.62 -18.02 7.73
CA GLY A 135 22.23 -16.72 8.02
C GLY A 135 21.47 -15.88 9.05
N GLY A 136 21.61 -14.56 8.93
CA GLY A 136 20.99 -13.58 9.84
C GLY A 136 19.47 -13.76 10.03
N PRO A 137 18.68 -13.84 8.95
CA PRO A 137 17.22 -13.99 9.07
C PRO A 137 16.78 -15.25 9.82
N ALA A 138 17.49 -16.37 9.62
CA ALA A 138 17.23 -17.62 10.34
C ALA A 138 17.49 -17.45 11.85
N HIS A 139 18.59 -16.81 12.23
CA HIS A 139 18.91 -16.54 13.64
C HIS A 139 17.88 -15.62 14.30
N VAL A 140 17.40 -14.59 13.60
CA VAL A 140 16.37 -13.69 14.11
C VAL A 140 15.05 -14.44 14.30
N LEU A 141 14.64 -15.27 13.34
CA LEU A 141 13.41 -16.06 13.46
C LEU A 141 13.49 -17.07 14.62
N ASP A 142 14.65 -17.72 14.80
CA ASP A 142 14.86 -18.64 15.93
C ASP A 142 14.88 -17.91 17.28
N TYR A 143 15.43 -16.70 17.34
CA TYR A 143 15.31 -15.85 18.52
C TYR A 143 13.84 -15.56 18.85
N LEU A 144 13.03 -15.16 17.85
CA LEU A 144 11.60 -14.91 18.06
C LEU A 144 10.86 -16.16 18.53
N ARG A 145 11.15 -17.33 17.96
CA ARG A 145 10.60 -18.61 18.42
C ARG A 145 10.92 -18.83 19.89
N ARG A 146 12.18 -18.72 20.31
CA ARG A 146 12.60 -18.88 21.70
C ARG A 146 11.94 -17.87 22.64
N ALA A 147 11.79 -16.61 22.22
CA ALA A 147 11.09 -15.59 23.00
C ALA A 147 9.63 -15.99 23.25
N VAL A 148 8.92 -16.45 22.22
CA VAL A 148 7.55 -16.97 22.35
C VAL A 148 7.51 -18.21 23.22
N GLU A 149 8.53 -19.09 23.15
CA GLU A 149 8.59 -20.27 24.00
C GLU A 149 8.71 -19.93 25.50
N VAL A 150 9.44 -18.87 25.84
CA VAL A 150 9.57 -18.36 27.22
C VAL A 150 8.28 -17.72 27.69
N LEU A 151 7.60 -16.95 26.82
CA LEU A 151 6.33 -16.29 27.15
C LEU A 151 5.17 -17.29 27.29
N GLU A 152 5.16 -18.37 26.51
CA GLU A 152 4.12 -19.41 26.52
C GLU A 152 4.74 -20.80 26.74
N PRO A 153 5.14 -21.17 27.97
CA PRO A 153 5.75 -22.47 28.24
C PRO A 153 4.76 -23.63 28.05
N ARG A 154 5.28 -24.79 27.65
CA ARG A 154 4.48 -26.03 27.50
C ARG A 154 3.87 -26.40 28.85
N GLY A 155 2.54 -26.40 28.94
CA GLY A 155 1.81 -26.79 30.16
C GLY A 155 1.06 -25.66 30.88
N SER A 156 1.03 -24.42 30.34
CA SER A 156 0.18 -23.33 30.85
C SER A 156 -1.32 -23.52 30.60
N ALA A 157 -1.81 -24.77 30.67
CA ALA A 157 -3.22 -25.12 30.69
C ALA A 157 -3.82 -25.10 32.12
N ASN A 158 -3.05 -24.64 33.12
CA ASN A 158 -3.43 -24.58 34.53
C ASN A 158 -3.33 -23.14 35.11
N ALA A 159 -4.05 -22.19 34.52
CA ALA A 159 -4.33 -20.91 35.15
C ALA A 159 -5.84 -20.70 35.36
N GLY A 160 -6.50 -21.72 35.93
CA GLY A 160 -7.85 -21.63 36.51
C GLY A 160 -7.95 -20.76 37.78
N ARG A 161 -7.06 -19.78 38.00
CA ARG A 161 -7.12 -18.83 39.13
C ARG A 161 -6.55 -17.46 38.79
N SER A 162 -7.15 -16.77 37.82
CA SER A 162 -7.36 -15.31 37.86
C SER A 162 -8.27 -14.94 36.70
N GLY A 163 -9.26 -14.08 36.94
CA GLY A 163 -10.35 -13.76 36.02
C GLY A 163 -9.98 -12.89 34.82
N CYS A 164 -8.93 -13.22 34.08
CA CYS A 164 -8.53 -12.53 32.84
C CYS A 164 -8.37 -13.53 31.69
N ASP A 165 -9.32 -13.49 30.75
CA ASP A 165 -9.36 -14.06 29.37
C ASP A 165 -8.21 -15.02 28.94
N ASP A 166 -8.12 -16.18 29.59
CA ASP A 166 -7.01 -17.14 29.46
C ASP A 166 -7.17 -18.13 28.29
N ARG A 167 -7.76 -17.68 27.17
CA ARG A 167 -7.96 -18.50 25.95
C ARG A 167 -6.86 -18.34 24.90
N CYS A 168 -5.91 -17.44 25.13
CA CYS A 168 -4.86 -17.10 24.17
C CYS A 168 -3.53 -17.83 24.40
N THR A 169 -3.34 -18.45 25.57
CA THR A 169 -2.10 -19.11 25.97
C THR A 169 -1.81 -20.32 25.06
N GLY A 170 -0.84 -20.15 24.15
CA GLY A 170 -0.35 -21.17 23.22
C GLY A 170 -0.68 -20.94 21.74
N LEU A 171 -1.50 -19.92 21.41
CA LEU A 171 -1.82 -19.58 20.02
C LEU A 171 -0.62 -19.00 19.28
N LEU A 172 0.21 -18.20 19.96
CA LEU A 172 1.39 -17.59 19.37
C LEU A 172 2.46 -18.66 19.14
N ARG A 173 2.75 -19.50 20.14
CA ARG A 173 3.67 -20.64 20.00
C ARG A 173 3.29 -21.51 18.80
N GLY A 174 2.04 -21.98 18.74
CA GLY A 174 1.58 -22.82 17.64
C GLY A 174 1.62 -22.13 16.27
N SER A 175 1.54 -20.80 16.22
CA SER A 175 1.69 -20.03 14.98
C SER A 175 3.16 -19.93 14.55
N TYR A 176 4.08 -19.64 15.47
CA TYR A 176 5.52 -19.58 15.21
C TYR A 176 6.15 -20.95 14.88
N GLU A 177 5.66 -22.03 15.49
CA GLU A 177 6.08 -23.40 15.17
C GLU A 177 5.64 -23.84 13.75
N ARG A 178 4.49 -23.34 13.28
CA ARG A 178 3.99 -23.61 11.91
C ARG A 178 4.62 -22.72 10.83
N MET A 179 5.22 -21.60 11.19
CA MET A 179 5.95 -20.73 10.27
C MET A 179 7.30 -21.36 9.88
N ARG A 180 7.24 -22.39 9.00
CA ARG A 180 8.42 -23.09 8.48
C ARG A 180 9.02 -22.43 7.25
N PHE A 181 8.21 -21.69 6.50
CA PHE A 181 8.63 -21.01 5.28
C PHE A 181 8.28 -19.52 5.37
N VAL A 182 9.27 -18.68 5.13
CA VAL A 182 9.14 -17.22 4.97
C VAL A 182 9.42 -16.86 3.52
N HIS A 183 8.40 -16.36 2.81
CA HIS A 183 8.54 -15.94 1.41
C HIS A 183 9.47 -14.71 1.31
N PRO A 184 10.43 -14.67 0.36
CA PRO A 184 11.38 -13.55 0.24
C PRO A 184 10.73 -12.18 0.04
N GLU A 185 9.59 -12.14 -0.64
CA GLU A 185 8.86 -10.89 -0.88
C GLU A 185 7.89 -10.51 0.27
N SER A 186 7.84 -11.30 1.35
CA SER A 186 6.93 -11.02 2.47
C SER A 186 7.45 -9.90 3.40
N ALA A 187 6.53 -9.21 4.07
CA ALA A 187 6.88 -8.25 5.11
C ALA A 187 7.72 -8.88 6.25
N LEU A 188 7.51 -10.17 6.55
CA LEU A 188 8.32 -10.89 7.53
C LEU A 188 9.77 -11.08 7.05
N ALA A 189 10.00 -11.37 5.78
CA ALA A 189 11.36 -11.44 5.24
C ALA A 189 12.08 -10.11 5.38
N ALA A 190 11.44 -9.00 4.99
CA ALA A 190 11.98 -7.65 5.16
C ALA A 190 12.38 -7.35 6.61
N TYR A 191 11.51 -7.71 7.56
CA TYR A 191 11.77 -7.57 8.99
C TYR A 191 12.97 -8.41 9.45
N LEU A 192 13.02 -9.69 9.08
CA LEU A 192 14.09 -10.60 9.48
C LEU A 192 15.45 -10.21 8.87
N GLU A 193 15.45 -9.67 7.66
CA GLU A 193 16.64 -9.20 6.96
C GLU A 193 17.11 -7.82 7.42
N GLY A 194 16.25 -7.07 8.12
CA GLY A 194 16.52 -5.68 8.49
C GLY A 194 16.64 -4.77 7.27
N ARG A 195 16.00 -5.14 6.15
CA ARG A 195 16.04 -4.40 4.87
C ARG A 195 14.62 -4.12 4.41
N ASN A 196 14.36 -2.87 4.07
CA ASN A 196 13.09 -2.46 3.50
C ASN A 196 13.32 -2.04 2.05
N SER A 197 12.87 -2.87 1.12
CA SER A 197 13.03 -2.60 -0.32
C SER A 197 11.94 -1.65 -0.83
N THR A 198 12.29 -0.87 -1.84
CA THR A 198 11.30 -0.12 -2.62
C THR A 198 10.58 -1.06 -3.58
N THR A 199 9.32 -0.76 -3.85
CA THR A 199 8.50 -1.48 -4.81
C THR A 199 8.21 -0.58 -6.01
N SER A 200 7.91 -1.17 -7.16
CA SER A 200 7.45 -0.43 -8.35
C SER A 200 5.97 -0.04 -8.29
N PHE A 201 5.35 -0.12 -7.11
CA PHE A 201 3.93 0.16 -6.91
C PHE A 201 3.71 1.57 -6.34
N PRO A 202 2.66 2.31 -6.78
CA PRO A 202 1.72 1.96 -7.84
C PRO A 202 2.28 2.16 -9.25
N GLY A 203 1.79 1.39 -10.22
CA GLY A 203 2.13 1.54 -11.64
C GLY A 203 1.36 2.67 -12.35
N GLY A 204 0.69 3.55 -11.61
CA GLY A 204 -0.19 4.62 -12.08
C GLY A 204 -0.35 5.72 -11.03
N PRO A 205 -1.25 6.70 -11.24
CA PRO A 205 -1.45 7.79 -10.28
C PRO A 205 -1.96 7.27 -8.94
N VAL A 206 -1.57 7.94 -7.85
CA VAL A 206 -2.17 7.72 -6.54
C VAL A 206 -3.52 8.42 -6.49
N ILE A 207 -4.56 7.70 -6.11
CA ILE A 207 -5.91 8.24 -5.92
C ILE A 207 -6.21 8.53 -4.45
N LEU A 208 -7.06 9.51 -4.18
CA LEU A 208 -7.51 9.88 -2.84
C LEU A 208 -9.04 10.04 -2.80
N PRO A 209 -9.82 8.95 -2.92
CA PRO A 209 -11.29 9.02 -2.87
C PRO A 209 -11.85 9.38 -1.48
N PHE A 210 -11.00 9.46 -0.45
CA PHE A 210 -11.37 9.91 0.88
C PHE A 210 -10.57 11.15 1.29
N ARG A 211 -11.23 12.05 2.03
CA ARG A 211 -10.65 13.28 2.58
C ARG A 211 -9.23 13.06 3.10
N SER A 212 -8.31 13.90 2.62
CA SER A 212 -6.89 13.82 2.98
C SER A 212 -6.25 15.21 3.07
N ASN A 213 -5.05 15.24 3.61
CA ASN A 213 -4.11 16.37 3.51
C ASN A 213 -2.79 15.93 2.84
N GLU A 214 -1.87 16.88 2.65
CA GLU A 214 -0.58 16.64 1.98
C GLU A 214 0.27 15.58 2.70
N ASP A 215 0.32 15.61 4.04
CA ASP A 215 1.11 14.65 4.82
C ASP A 215 0.54 13.22 4.73
N GLN A 216 -0.79 13.08 4.76
CA GLN A 216 -1.47 11.79 4.56
C GLN A 216 -1.26 11.27 3.13
N ARG A 217 -1.32 12.12 2.11
CA ARG A 217 -0.96 11.74 0.73
C ARG A 217 0.48 11.23 0.67
N HIS A 218 1.43 11.95 1.26
CA HIS A 218 2.83 11.51 1.30
C HIS A 218 2.99 10.18 2.03
N ALA A 219 2.23 9.95 3.11
CA ALA A 219 2.21 8.68 3.82
C ALA A 219 1.67 7.55 2.94
N VAL A 220 0.60 7.79 2.17
CA VAL A 220 0.05 6.83 1.19
C VAL A 220 1.10 6.50 0.12
N VAL A 221 1.69 7.49 -0.53
CA VAL A 221 2.72 7.29 -1.58
C VAL A 221 3.90 6.47 -1.04
N LYS A 222 4.40 6.79 0.15
CA LYS A 222 5.51 6.06 0.78
C LYS A 222 5.12 4.63 1.12
N ALA A 223 3.93 4.42 1.67
CA ALA A 223 3.45 3.10 2.04
C ALA A 223 3.19 2.17 0.86
N LEU A 224 2.82 2.71 -0.30
CA LEU A 224 2.66 1.93 -1.52
C LEU A 224 3.99 1.56 -2.19
N SER A 225 4.98 2.46 -2.09
CA SER A 225 6.30 2.33 -2.73
C SER A 225 7.35 1.59 -1.90
N HIS A 226 6.99 1.09 -0.71
CA HIS A 226 7.90 0.35 0.19
C HIS A 226 7.27 -0.95 0.67
N GLN A 227 8.08 -1.98 0.90
CA GLN A 227 7.62 -3.29 1.35
C GLN A 227 7.01 -3.26 2.75
N VAL A 228 7.57 -2.43 3.65
CA VAL A 228 7.06 -2.19 5.00
C VAL A 228 7.01 -0.69 5.24
N SER A 229 5.92 -0.20 5.83
CA SER A 229 5.78 1.20 6.21
C SER A 229 5.11 1.34 7.55
N VAL A 230 5.60 2.29 8.35
CA VAL A 230 5.02 2.67 9.64
C VAL A 230 4.53 4.11 9.51
N ILE A 231 3.22 4.29 9.65
CA ILE A 231 2.59 5.60 9.64
C ILE A 231 2.16 5.89 11.08
N ASP A 232 2.77 6.92 11.67
CA ASP A 232 2.35 7.44 12.96
C ASP A 232 1.37 8.60 12.76
N GLY A 233 0.34 8.65 13.60
CA GLY A 233 -0.70 9.66 13.54
C GLY A 233 -1.25 9.88 14.95
N PRO A 234 -1.19 11.10 15.51
CA PRO A 234 -1.84 11.43 16.78
C PRO A 234 -3.37 11.15 16.77
N PRO A 235 -4.05 11.13 17.94
CA PRO A 235 -5.50 11.00 17.96
C PRO A 235 -6.17 12.15 17.17
N GLY A 236 -7.16 11.82 16.33
CA GLY A 236 -7.89 12.80 15.52
C GLY A 236 -7.28 13.13 14.15
N THR A 237 -6.11 12.59 13.79
CA THR A 237 -5.43 12.94 12.51
C THR A 237 -5.88 12.13 11.29
N GLY A 238 -7.13 11.65 11.26
CA GLY A 238 -7.70 10.95 10.09
C GLY A 238 -7.00 9.64 9.71
N LYS A 239 -6.65 8.79 10.68
CA LYS A 239 -5.96 7.50 10.43
C LYS A 239 -6.81 6.56 9.59
N THR A 240 -8.12 6.54 9.82
CA THR A 240 -9.06 5.68 9.10
C THR A 240 -9.13 6.08 7.63
N GLU A 241 -9.16 7.36 7.33
CA GLU A 241 -9.13 7.92 5.97
C GLU A 241 -7.83 7.55 5.24
N THR A 242 -6.69 7.60 5.95
CA THR A 242 -5.39 7.17 5.38
C THR A 242 -5.39 5.67 5.03
N ILE A 243 -5.95 4.82 5.90
CA ILE A 243 -6.10 3.38 5.65
C ILE A 243 -7.01 3.13 4.43
N LEU A 244 -8.12 3.87 4.32
CA LEU A 244 -9.06 3.73 3.21
C LEU A 244 -8.45 4.15 1.87
N ASN A 245 -7.66 5.23 1.84
CA ASN A 245 -6.93 5.63 0.65
C ASN A 245 -5.86 4.60 0.24
N LEU A 246 -5.18 3.96 1.20
CA LEU A 246 -4.29 2.83 0.90
C LEU A 246 -5.04 1.65 0.27
N ILE A 247 -6.18 1.28 0.85
CA ILE A 247 -7.04 0.21 0.33
C ILE A 247 -7.49 0.54 -1.10
N ALA A 248 -7.97 1.75 -1.35
CA ALA A 248 -8.41 2.19 -2.67
C ALA A 248 -7.31 2.04 -3.73
N ASN A 249 -6.09 2.48 -3.42
CA ASN A 249 -4.96 2.35 -4.35
C ASN A 249 -4.56 0.89 -4.59
N ILE A 250 -4.59 0.02 -3.58
CA ILE A 250 -4.32 -1.42 -3.78
C ILE A 250 -5.39 -2.07 -4.66
N LEU A 251 -6.65 -1.64 -4.52
CA LEU A 251 -7.78 -2.15 -5.29
C LEU A 251 -7.79 -1.71 -6.76
N LEU A 252 -6.99 -0.70 -7.14
CA LEU A 252 -6.78 -0.34 -8.55
C LEU A 252 -6.15 -1.48 -9.37
N ASP A 253 -5.41 -2.38 -8.72
CA ASP A 253 -4.86 -3.57 -9.36
C ASP A 253 -5.85 -4.75 -9.20
N PRO A 254 -6.48 -5.24 -10.29
CA PRO A 254 -7.43 -6.35 -10.22
C PRO A 254 -6.85 -7.66 -9.68
N GLY A 255 -5.52 -7.83 -9.74
CA GLY A 255 -4.81 -9.01 -9.26
C GLY A 255 -4.48 -8.93 -7.77
N LYS A 256 -4.63 -7.78 -7.12
CA LYS A 256 -4.27 -7.59 -5.70
C LYS A 256 -5.47 -7.72 -4.77
N SER A 257 -5.16 -8.07 -3.53
CA SER A 257 -6.10 -8.09 -2.41
C SER A 257 -5.43 -7.49 -1.17
N VAL A 258 -6.23 -6.99 -0.25
CA VAL A 258 -5.74 -6.34 0.98
C VAL A 258 -6.34 -7.04 2.19
N GLY A 259 -5.49 -7.38 3.15
CA GLY A 259 -5.90 -7.88 4.46
C GLY A 259 -5.80 -6.76 5.49
N VAL A 260 -6.94 -6.40 6.11
CA VAL A 260 -6.98 -5.40 7.18
C VAL A 260 -7.10 -6.12 8.53
N VAL A 261 -6.12 -5.90 9.40
CA VAL A 261 -6.06 -6.48 10.74
C VAL A 261 -5.92 -5.38 11.80
N SER A 262 -6.59 -5.59 12.94
CA SER A 262 -6.50 -4.70 14.09
C SER A 262 -6.69 -5.50 15.38
N PHE A 263 -6.15 -4.99 16.48
CA PHE A 263 -6.38 -5.52 17.82
C PHE A 263 -7.86 -5.40 18.22
N GLY A 264 -8.52 -4.30 17.86
CA GLY A 264 -9.91 -4.02 18.18
C GLY A 264 -10.84 -4.28 16.99
N ASN A 265 -12.02 -4.85 17.25
CA ASN A 265 -13.03 -5.06 16.21
C ASN A 265 -13.54 -3.75 15.59
N ALA A 266 -13.74 -2.72 16.43
CA ALA A 266 -14.29 -1.43 16.01
C ALA A 266 -13.47 -0.75 14.91
N ALA A 267 -12.14 -0.83 14.95
CA ALA A 267 -11.29 -0.22 13.93
C ALA A 267 -11.51 -0.84 12.54
N VAL A 268 -11.73 -2.16 12.48
CA VAL A 268 -12.02 -2.86 11.22
C VAL A 268 -13.45 -2.59 10.77
N ASP A 269 -14.39 -2.50 11.70
CA ASP A 269 -15.79 -2.20 11.40
C ASP A 269 -15.92 -0.79 10.83
N ASN A 270 -15.21 0.21 11.38
CA ASN A 270 -15.18 1.58 10.84
C ASN A 270 -14.69 1.63 9.38
N VAL A 271 -13.70 0.81 9.02
CA VAL A 271 -13.21 0.73 7.62
C VAL A 271 -14.31 0.18 6.70
N ARG A 272 -15.04 -0.86 7.14
CA ARG A 272 -16.17 -1.41 6.37
C ARG A 272 -17.27 -0.36 6.21
N ASP A 273 -17.65 0.32 7.29
CA ASP A 273 -18.75 1.29 7.27
C ASP A 273 -18.42 2.45 6.31
N LYS A 274 -17.16 2.89 6.26
CA LYS A 274 -16.71 3.90 5.28
C LYS A 274 -16.70 3.42 3.83
N LEU A 275 -16.49 2.13 3.57
CA LEU A 275 -16.65 1.55 2.23
C LEU A 275 -18.14 1.43 1.85
N GLU A 276 -19.01 1.22 2.84
CA GLU A 276 -20.46 1.23 2.67
C GLU A 276 -21.00 2.63 2.36
N ASP A 277 -20.46 3.67 3.00
CA ASP A 277 -20.78 5.08 2.67
C ASP A 277 -20.52 5.40 1.17
N LEU A 278 -19.52 4.76 0.56
CA LEU A 278 -19.21 4.88 -0.88
C LEU A 278 -19.94 3.87 -1.77
N GLY A 279 -20.77 2.99 -1.19
CA GLY A 279 -21.51 1.97 -1.94
C GLY A 279 -20.64 0.85 -2.53
N ILE A 280 -19.41 0.67 -2.03
CA ILE A 280 -18.47 -0.36 -2.51
C ILE A 280 -18.13 -1.40 -1.44
N ASP A 281 -18.93 -1.53 -0.39
CA ASP A 281 -18.75 -2.50 0.70
C ASP A 281 -18.62 -3.96 0.22
N PHE A 282 -19.18 -4.28 -0.95
CA PHE A 282 -19.10 -5.61 -1.56
C PHE A 282 -17.65 -6.07 -1.84
N VAL A 283 -16.67 -5.16 -1.87
CA VAL A 283 -15.25 -5.51 -2.02
C VAL A 283 -14.65 -6.10 -0.74
N ALA A 284 -15.30 -5.88 0.42
CA ALA A 284 -14.81 -6.28 1.72
C ALA A 284 -15.49 -7.57 2.21
N ALA A 285 -14.72 -8.40 2.93
CA ALA A 285 -15.20 -9.59 3.60
C ALA A 285 -14.75 -9.58 5.07
N ARG A 286 -15.72 -9.61 6.01
CA ARG A 286 -15.39 -9.66 7.44
C ARG A 286 -15.15 -11.09 7.88
N VAL A 287 -13.87 -11.45 8.01
CA VAL A 287 -13.43 -12.78 8.46
C VAL A 287 -12.86 -12.74 9.88
N GLY A 288 -12.68 -13.91 10.49
CA GLY A 288 -12.15 -14.07 11.85
C GLY A 288 -12.81 -15.24 12.58
N SER A 289 -13.82 -14.95 13.41
CA SER A 289 -14.55 -16.01 14.11
C SER A 289 -15.36 -16.87 13.15
N SER A 290 -15.56 -18.15 13.49
CA SER A 290 -16.40 -19.08 12.71
C SER A 290 -17.80 -18.53 12.44
N LYS A 291 -18.38 -17.80 13.40
CA LYS A 291 -19.66 -17.09 13.23
C LYS A 291 -19.60 -16.06 12.09
N ARG A 292 -18.54 -15.24 12.03
CA ARG A 292 -18.38 -14.21 10.99
C ARG A 292 -18.10 -14.81 9.62
N VAL A 293 -17.29 -15.87 9.57
CA VAL A 293 -17.06 -16.62 8.33
C VAL A 293 -18.38 -17.19 7.81
N LYS A 294 -19.17 -17.87 8.65
CA LYS A 294 -20.50 -18.38 8.26
C LYS A 294 -21.45 -17.28 7.80
N LYS A 295 -21.45 -16.14 8.49
CA LYS A 295 -22.25 -14.97 8.10
C LYS A 295 -21.84 -14.46 6.72
N PHE A 296 -20.55 -14.33 6.45
CA PHE A 296 -20.04 -13.94 5.13
C PHE A 296 -20.44 -14.95 4.05
N LEU A 297 -20.27 -16.26 4.32
CA LEU A 297 -20.61 -17.31 3.35
C LEU A 297 -22.10 -17.28 2.96
N HIS A 298 -22.99 -16.99 3.93
CA HIS A 298 -24.43 -16.83 3.70
C HIS A 298 -24.77 -15.53 2.95
N ASP A 299 -24.13 -14.39 3.30
CA ASP A 299 -24.38 -13.09 2.65
C ASP A 299 -23.99 -13.05 1.16
N GLN A 300 -23.39 -14.10 0.59
CA GLN A 300 -22.98 -14.10 -0.81
C GLN A 300 -24.17 -14.07 -1.77
N ASP A 301 -25.13 -14.99 -1.59
CA ASP A 301 -26.30 -15.17 -2.46
C ASP A 301 -27.63 -14.98 -1.70
N ASP A 302 -27.63 -15.14 -0.38
CA ASP A 302 -28.82 -14.99 0.45
C ASP A 302 -28.84 -13.65 1.18
N ARG A 303 -30.05 -13.14 1.40
CA ARG A 303 -30.30 -11.93 2.19
C ARG A 303 -29.81 -12.15 3.63
N ASP A 304 -29.21 -11.14 4.25
CA ASP A 304 -28.82 -11.20 5.66
C ASP A 304 -30.08 -11.48 6.52
N PRO A 305 -30.15 -12.61 7.24
CA PRO A 305 -31.33 -13.01 8.00
C PRO A 305 -31.55 -12.17 9.27
N GLU A 306 -30.50 -11.51 9.79
CA GLU A 306 -30.58 -10.65 10.98
C GLU A 306 -30.94 -9.21 10.61
N THR A 307 -30.32 -8.66 9.56
CA THR A 307 -30.47 -7.24 9.20
C THR A 307 -31.43 -7.00 8.02
N GLY A 308 -31.80 -8.04 7.28
CA GLY A 308 -32.58 -7.91 6.05
C GLY A 308 -31.80 -7.21 4.92
N ARG A 309 -30.48 -7.09 5.04
CA ARG A 309 -29.62 -6.53 3.99
C ARG A 309 -29.58 -7.47 2.78
N GLU A 310 -29.69 -6.91 1.57
CA GLU A 310 -29.60 -7.69 0.33
C GLU A 310 -28.26 -8.40 0.19
N ALA A 311 -28.23 -9.54 -0.47
CA ALA A 311 -27.02 -10.33 -0.68
C ALA A 311 -25.91 -9.55 -1.41
N ARG A 312 -24.66 -9.84 -1.07
CA ARG A 312 -23.46 -9.21 -1.64
C ARG A 312 -23.44 -9.26 -3.17
N ASN A 313 -23.75 -10.41 -3.78
CA ASN A 313 -23.71 -10.55 -5.23
C ASN A 313 -24.78 -9.69 -5.91
N VAL A 314 -25.96 -9.52 -5.29
CA VAL A 314 -27.02 -8.61 -5.76
C VAL A 314 -26.58 -7.14 -5.65
N ARG A 315 -25.94 -6.75 -4.53
CA ARG A 315 -25.40 -5.38 -4.37
C ARG A 315 -24.36 -5.05 -5.44
N LEU A 316 -23.44 -6.00 -5.71
CA LEU A 316 -22.44 -5.87 -6.77
C LEU A 316 -23.08 -5.75 -8.15
N GLU A 317 -24.07 -6.60 -8.48
CA GLU A 317 -24.75 -6.54 -9.78
C GLU A 317 -25.48 -5.22 -10.00
N ARG A 318 -26.23 -4.75 -9.01
CA ARG A 318 -26.85 -3.42 -9.05
C ARG A 318 -25.82 -2.32 -9.28
N TRP A 319 -24.70 -2.37 -8.57
CA TRP A 319 -23.64 -1.37 -8.72
C TRP A 319 -23.01 -1.41 -10.13
N LEU A 320 -22.86 -2.60 -10.73
CA LEU A 320 -22.39 -2.76 -12.12
C LEU A 320 -23.41 -2.25 -13.15
N GLU A 321 -24.70 -2.35 -12.86
CA GLU A 321 -25.79 -1.86 -13.74
C GLU A 321 -25.96 -0.35 -13.67
N GLN A 322 -25.61 0.28 -12.54
CA GLN A 322 -25.62 1.73 -12.43
C GLN A 322 -24.64 2.32 -13.46
N PRO A 323 -25.06 3.31 -14.28
CA PRO A 323 -24.12 4.05 -15.11
C PRO A 323 -23.08 4.69 -14.19
N LEU A 324 -21.82 4.69 -14.63
CA LEU A 324 -20.82 5.55 -13.98
C LEU A 324 -21.44 6.96 -13.95
N GLN A 325 -21.47 7.59 -12.77
CA GLN A 325 -21.80 9.01 -12.70
C GLN A 325 -20.98 9.71 -13.79
N PRO A 326 -21.57 10.63 -14.56
CA PRO A 326 -20.83 11.30 -15.62
C PRO A 326 -19.63 11.98 -14.96
N LEU A 327 -18.46 11.39 -15.13
CA LEU A 327 -17.19 12.06 -14.91
C LEU A 327 -17.30 13.43 -15.60
N PRO A 328 -16.81 14.52 -14.99
CA PRO A 328 -16.76 15.82 -15.64
C PRO A 328 -16.33 15.62 -17.08
N VAL A 329 -17.26 15.88 -18.00
CA VAL A 329 -17.09 15.46 -19.40
C VAL A 329 -15.81 16.13 -19.89
N PRO A 330 -14.84 15.38 -20.42
CA PRO A 330 -13.73 16.03 -21.11
C PRO A 330 -14.35 16.83 -22.24
N THR A 331 -14.17 18.14 -22.23
CA THR A 331 -14.20 18.90 -23.49
C THR A 331 -13.29 18.11 -24.41
N ALA A 332 -13.83 17.52 -25.48
CA ALA A 332 -13.09 16.68 -26.41
C ALA A 332 -11.83 17.44 -26.85
N GLY A 333 -10.73 17.16 -26.17
CA GLY A 333 -9.47 17.85 -26.37
C GLY A 333 -8.84 17.21 -27.57
N VAL A 334 -8.96 17.87 -28.72
CA VAL A 334 -8.18 17.52 -29.90
C VAL A 334 -6.72 17.66 -29.51
N GLY A 335 -5.99 16.53 -29.43
CA GLY A 335 -4.54 16.57 -29.24
C GLY A 335 -3.86 17.35 -30.38
N PRO A 336 -2.61 17.78 -30.23
CA PRO A 336 -1.90 18.56 -31.26
C PRO A 336 -1.75 17.87 -32.62
N GLY A 337 -2.22 16.62 -32.78
CA GLY A 337 -2.27 15.85 -34.03
C GLY A 337 -3.64 15.30 -34.45
N GLY A 338 -4.76 15.67 -33.81
CA GLY A 338 -6.09 15.24 -34.26
C GLY A 338 -6.53 13.81 -33.90
N GLU A 339 -5.84 13.13 -32.97
CA GLU A 339 -6.19 11.78 -32.52
C GLU A 339 -7.25 11.81 -31.40
N GLU A 340 -8.20 10.86 -31.44
CA GLU A 340 -9.14 10.59 -30.34
C GLU A 340 -8.38 10.00 -29.15
N VAL A 341 -8.35 10.72 -28.03
CA VAL A 341 -7.75 10.23 -26.77
C VAL A 341 -8.69 9.21 -26.13
N ASP A 342 -8.15 8.04 -25.73
CA ASP A 342 -8.91 7.04 -24.97
C ASP A 342 -9.55 7.73 -23.74
N PRO A 343 -10.88 7.60 -23.51
CA PRO A 343 -11.52 8.10 -22.28
C PRO A 343 -10.79 7.67 -21.01
N ALA A 344 -10.07 6.54 -21.06
CA ALA A 344 -9.28 6.04 -19.97
C ALA A 344 -8.01 6.84 -19.66
N GLU A 345 -7.30 7.30 -20.68
CA GLU A 345 -6.13 8.19 -20.54
C GLU A 345 -6.60 9.59 -20.12
N SER A 346 -7.72 10.04 -20.68
CA SER A 346 -8.35 11.30 -20.29
C SER A 346 -8.68 11.38 -18.79
N LEU A 347 -9.18 10.31 -18.18
CA LEU A 347 -9.49 10.29 -16.74
C LEU A 347 -8.23 10.34 -15.87
N VAL A 348 -7.17 9.62 -16.24
CA VAL A 348 -5.89 9.63 -15.51
C VAL A 348 -5.29 11.04 -15.53
N ASP A 349 -5.32 11.70 -16.68
CA ASP A 349 -4.83 13.08 -16.84
C ASP A 349 -5.64 14.08 -16.01
N GLN A 350 -6.97 13.88 -15.91
CA GLN A 350 -7.84 14.69 -15.05
C GLN A 350 -7.53 14.50 -13.56
N VAL A 351 -7.30 13.27 -13.11
CA VAL A 351 -6.87 12.97 -11.73
C VAL A 351 -5.53 13.67 -11.44
N LEU A 352 -4.56 13.57 -12.34
CA LEU A 352 -3.26 14.23 -12.18
C LEU A 352 -3.36 15.77 -12.17
N THR A 353 -4.24 16.33 -13.01
CA THR A 353 -4.46 17.78 -13.08
C THR A 353 -5.12 18.31 -11.81
N SER A 354 -6.19 17.64 -11.35
CA SER A 354 -6.86 17.98 -10.09
C SER A 354 -5.93 17.80 -8.88
N GLU A 355 -5.06 16.79 -8.89
CA GLU A 355 -4.07 16.58 -7.83
C GLU A 355 -3.09 17.76 -7.73
N ARG A 356 -2.61 18.29 -8.86
CA ARG A 356 -1.73 19.48 -8.86
C ARG A 356 -2.42 20.68 -8.23
N GLN A 357 -3.69 20.92 -8.56
CA GLN A 357 -4.49 22.00 -7.96
C GLN A 357 -4.67 21.79 -6.45
N LEU A 358 -4.97 20.55 -6.04
CA LEU A 358 -5.15 20.19 -4.64
C LEU A 358 -3.86 20.41 -3.82
N LEU A 359 -2.69 20.12 -4.39
CA LEU A 359 -1.40 20.38 -3.75
C LEU A 359 -1.15 21.88 -3.56
N THR A 360 -1.52 22.71 -4.52
CA THR A 360 -1.44 24.18 -4.38
C THR A 360 -2.31 24.65 -3.22
N VAL A 361 -3.56 24.18 -3.15
CA VAL A 361 -4.49 24.51 -2.06
C VAL A 361 -3.94 24.08 -0.69
N TRP A 362 -3.43 22.84 -0.57
CA TRP A 362 -2.88 22.36 0.69
C TRP A 362 -1.65 23.14 1.15
N ARG A 363 -0.75 23.50 0.23
CA ARG A 363 0.43 24.31 0.56
C ARG A 363 0.04 25.70 1.04
N ALA A 364 -0.83 26.39 0.31
CA ALA A 364 -1.34 27.70 0.73
C ALA A 364 -2.05 27.62 2.09
N THR A 365 -2.86 26.58 2.32
CA THR A 365 -3.55 26.36 3.61
C THR A 365 -2.54 26.15 4.75
N ARG A 366 -1.47 25.39 4.50
CA ARG A 366 -0.40 25.15 5.48
C ARG A 366 0.37 26.43 5.78
N GLU A 367 0.74 27.20 4.76
CA GLU A 367 1.44 28.48 4.91
C GLU A 367 0.61 29.47 5.72
N LEU A 368 -0.70 29.55 5.45
CA LEU A 368 -1.64 30.36 6.22
C LEU A 368 -1.69 29.94 7.70
N ALA A 369 -1.70 28.63 7.98
CA ALA A 369 -1.65 28.14 9.36
C ALA A 369 -0.32 28.49 10.06
N VAL A 370 0.80 28.48 9.33
CA VAL A 370 2.10 28.91 9.86
C VAL A 370 2.09 30.41 10.18
N LEU A 371 1.59 31.26 9.27
CA LEU A 371 1.47 32.70 9.50
C LEU A 371 0.64 33.01 10.74
N ARG A 372 -0.52 32.37 10.90
CA ARG A 372 -1.35 32.52 12.11
C ARG A 372 -0.62 32.17 13.39
N ASN A 373 0.08 31.03 13.41
CA ASN A 373 0.87 30.63 14.57
C ASN A 373 2.00 31.64 14.88
N LEU A 374 2.62 32.21 13.85
CA LEU A 374 3.65 33.25 14.03
C LEU A 374 3.04 34.54 14.59
N ILE A 375 1.89 34.98 14.07
CA ILE A 375 1.16 36.14 14.59
C ILE A 375 0.84 35.94 16.07
N ASP A 376 0.30 34.78 16.44
CA ASP A 376 -0.04 34.46 17.83
C ASP A 376 1.21 34.43 18.73
N ALA A 377 2.32 33.86 18.26
CA ALA A 377 3.58 33.83 18.99
C ALA A 377 4.14 35.24 19.21
N TYR A 378 4.23 36.07 18.17
CA TYR A 378 4.69 37.45 18.27
C TYR A 378 3.75 38.31 19.14
N ALA A 379 2.43 38.10 19.05
CA ALA A 379 1.46 38.80 19.89
C ALA A 379 1.62 38.42 21.38
N LEU A 380 1.89 37.15 21.67
CA LEU A 380 2.14 36.68 23.03
C LEU A 380 3.43 37.28 23.60
N GLU A 381 4.52 37.30 22.82
CA GLU A 381 5.78 37.93 23.21
C GLU A 381 5.60 39.43 23.45
N ALA A 382 4.89 40.13 22.55
CA ALA A 382 4.57 41.54 22.70
C ALA A 382 3.78 41.82 23.99
N ALA A 383 2.78 40.97 24.31
CA ALA A 383 2.02 41.10 25.55
C ALA A 383 2.88 40.86 26.81
N HIS A 384 3.86 39.95 26.75
CA HIS A 384 4.83 39.76 27.83
C HIS A 384 5.75 40.98 27.98
N LEU A 385 6.19 41.56 26.87
CA LEU A 385 7.00 42.77 26.85
C LEU A 385 6.24 43.96 27.46
N ASP A 386 4.97 44.13 27.11
CA ASP A 386 4.11 45.17 27.67
C ASP A 386 3.97 45.06 29.18
N ARG A 387 3.85 43.84 29.72
CA ARG A 387 3.80 43.63 31.18
C ARG A 387 5.10 43.97 31.87
N ARG A 388 6.26 43.72 31.25
CA ARG A 388 7.57 44.11 31.79
C ARG A 388 7.76 45.63 31.76
N ALA A 389 7.29 46.26 30.69
CA ALA A 389 7.37 47.70 30.50
C ALA A 389 6.39 48.52 31.36
N ALA A 390 5.43 47.88 32.03
CA ALA A 390 4.36 48.57 32.76
C ALA A 390 4.86 49.43 33.94
N SER A 391 6.10 49.24 34.39
CA SER A 391 6.74 50.03 35.44
C SER A 391 7.61 51.19 34.94
N ASP A 392 7.89 51.26 33.64
CA ASP A 392 8.90 52.16 33.07
C ASP A 392 8.25 53.26 32.21
N GLU A 393 8.70 54.51 32.39
CA GLU A 393 8.37 55.60 31.46
C GLU A 393 9.18 55.45 30.18
N LEU A 394 8.51 55.06 29.08
CA LEU A 394 9.16 54.85 27.79
C LEU A 394 9.35 56.16 27.02
N PRO A 395 10.50 56.38 26.36
CA PRO A 395 10.73 57.58 25.55
C PRO A 395 9.79 57.65 24.34
N ASP A 396 9.34 58.86 23.98
CA ASP A 396 8.56 59.09 22.76
C ASP A 396 9.47 59.09 21.54
N LEU A 397 9.51 57.94 20.88
CA LEU A 397 10.30 57.70 19.68
C LEU A 397 9.47 57.79 18.38
N THR A 398 8.20 58.18 18.43
CA THR A 398 7.26 58.14 17.28
C THR A 398 7.67 58.97 16.05
N SER A 399 8.54 59.96 16.25
CA SER A 399 9.06 60.85 15.20
C SER A 399 10.22 60.24 14.39
N LEU A 400 10.76 59.09 14.80
CA LEU A 400 11.91 58.48 14.16
C LEU A 400 11.57 57.84 12.81
N PRO A 401 12.40 58.06 11.77
CA PRO A 401 12.25 57.38 10.49
C PRO A 401 12.37 55.86 10.57
N LEU A 402 13.15 55.34 11.53
CA LEU A 402 13.39 53.91 11.71
C LEU A 402 12.10 53.15 12.07
N LEU A 403 11.21 53.75 12.86
CA LEU A 403 9.95 53.13 13.27
C LEU A 403 8.93 53.01 12.14
N ARG A 404 9.13 53.75 11.05
CA ARG A 404 8.29 53.71 9.84
C ARG A 404 8.82 52.74 8.79
N LYS A 405 9.92 52.05 9.07
CA LYS A 405 10.49 51.03 8.19
C LYS A 405 9.97 49.64 8.59
N ASP A 406 10.24 48.67 7.73
CA ASP A 406 9.99 47.26 7.98
C ASP A 406 10.62 46.77 9.30
N SER A 407 10.02 45.72 9.85
CA SER A 407 10.44 45.08 11.09
C SER A 407 11.88 44.58 11.02
N GLU A 408 12.31 44.08 9.86
CA GLU A 408 13.67 43.58 9.62
C GLU A 408 14.72 44.65 9.86
N ARG A 409 14.50 45.90 9.42
CA ARG A 409 15.42 47.02 9.66
C ARG A 409 15.48 47.45 11.12
N ILE A 410 14.38 47.31 11.87
CA ILE A 410 14.38 47.58 13.32
C ILE A 410 15.20 46.50 14.03
N LEU A 411 15.02 45.23 13.65
CA LEU A 411 15.76 44.10 14.20
C LEU A 411 17.26 44.14 13.85
N ASP A 412 17.59 44.47 12.59
CA ASP A 412 18.96 44.70 12.12
C ASP A 412 19.65 45.77 12.96
N TYR A 413 18.96 46.88 13.23
CA TYR A 413 19.48 47.95 14.07
C TYR A 413 19.75 47.46 15.50
N LEU A 414 18.77 46.80 16.13
CA LEU A 414 18.91 46.23 17.48
C LEU A 414 20.12 45.27 17.55
N ALA A 415 20.20 44.32 16.62
CA ALA A 415 21.29 43.35 16.54
C ALA A 415 22.66 44.01 16.32
N GLU A 416 22.74 44.99 15.40
CA GLU A 416 23.98 45.71 15.12
C GLU A 416 24.44 46.53 16.33
N THR A 417 23.52 47.13 17.07
CA THR A 417 23.84 47.91 18.27
C THR A 417 24.23 47.06 19.48
N HIS A 418 23.70 45.85 19.61
CA HIS A 418 24.14 44.91 20.65
C HIS A 418 25.58 44.39 20.41
N LEU A 419 25.99 44.21 19.15
CA LEU A 419 27.31 43.73 18.80
C LEU A 419 28.36 44.85 18.74
N LEU A 420 27.96 46.05 18.32
CA LEU A 420 28.81 47.22 18.16
C LEU A 420 28.10 48.47 18.71
N PRO A 421 28.05 48.63 20.06
CA PRO A 421 27.39 49.76 20.70
C PRO A 421 28.07 51.09 20.34
N ASP A 422 29.40 51.11 20.29
CA ASP A 422 30.19 52.30 19.96
C ASP A 422 30.88 52.20 18.60
N LEU A 423 30.64 53.20 17.75
CA LEU A 423 31.39 53.39 16.50
C LEU A 423 32.76 54.03 16.80
N PRO A 424 33.85 53.56 16.17
CA PRO A 424 35.18 54.10 16.41
C PRO A 424 35.23 55.62 16.15
N HIS A 425 36.01 56.34 16.94
CA HIS A 425 36.12 57.80 16.82
C HIS A 425 37.09 58.18 15.69
N GLY A 426 36.87 59.33 15.04
CA GLY A 426 37.71 59.83 13.94
C GLY A 426 37.29 59.35 12.55
N ILE A 427 38.22 59.44 11.58
CA ILE A 427 37.97 59.21 10.15
C ILE A 427 37.50 57.77 9.87
N ALA A 428 37.96 56.81 10.68
CA ALA A 428 37.58 55.40 10.61
C ALA A 428 36.11 55.13 10.98
N GLY A 429 35.48 55.98 11.81
CA GLY A 429 34.07 55.90 12.15
C GLY A 429 33.12 56.65 11.22
N LEU A 430 33.66 57.44 10.29
CA LEU A 430 32.88 58.30 9.42
C LEU A 430 32.12 57.49 8.35
N ILE A 431 32.80 56.51 7.73
CA ILE A 431 32.17 55.59 6.76
C ILE A 431 31.06 54.76 7.42
N PRO A 432 31.29 54.08 8.56
CA PRO A 432 30.24 53.36 9.27
C PRO A 432 29.05 54.22 9.72
N ARG A 433 29.26 55.47 10.15
CA ARG A 433 28.16 56.40 10.51
C ARG A 433 27.30 56.79 9.30
N VAL A 434 27.94 57.05 8.16
CA VAL A 434 27.24 57.35 6.91
C VAL A 434 26.46 56.12 6.44
N CYS A 435 27.04 54.92 6.52
CA CYS A 435 26.35 53.67 6.22
C CYS A 435 25.13 53.43 7.14
N ARG A 436 25.27 53.61 8.47
CA ARG A 436 24.13 53.50 9.41
C ARG A 436 23.04 54.54 9.11
N TYR A 437 23.42 55.77 8.76
CA TYR A 437 22.45 56.82 8.39
C TYR A 437 21.68 56.46 7.12
N PHE A 438 22.34 55.94 6.07
CA PHE A 438 21.65 55.50 4.86
C PHE A 438 20.76 54.27 5.11
N ARG A 439 21.19 53.34 5.98
CA ARG A 439 20.46 52.10 6.29
C ARG A 439 19.24 52.33 7.18
N TYR A 440 19.37 53.11 8.25
CA TYR A 440 18.35 53.28 9.29
C TYR A 440 17.69 54.67 9.31
N GLY A 441 18.26 55.66 8.60
CA GLY A 441 17.78 57.04 8.58
C GLY A 441 18.39 57.91 9.68
N ARG A 442 17.74 59.04 9.98
CA ARG A 442 18.19 59.97 11.03
C ARG A 442 17.87 59.42 12.42
N LEU A 443 18.89 59.05 13.18
CA LEU A 443 18.80 58.44 14.52
C LEU A 443 19.19 59.42 15.64
N LYS A 444 18.81 60.69 15.52
CA LYS A 444 19.21 61.71 16.50
C LYS A 444 18.50 61.43 17.83
N ASP A 445 19.25 61.48 18.93
CA ASP A 445 18.76 61.30 20.31
C ASP A 445 18.39 59.85 20.69
N LEU A 446 18.89 58.87 19.95
CA LEU A 446 18.72 57.45 20.25
C LEU A 446 19.95 56.89 20.96
N ASP A 447 19.79 56.46 22.21
CA ASP A 447 20.83 55.77 22.97
C ASP A 447 20.55 54.25 22.96
N PRO A 448 21.28 53.46 22.15
CA PRO A 448 21.08 52.02 22.11
C PRO A 448 21.60 51.29 23.36
N THR A 449 22.28 51.99 24.27
CA THR A 449 22.68 51.45 25.57
C THR A 449 21.62 51.70 26.66
N ASP A 450 20.67 52.59 26.39
CA ASP A 450 19.52 52.84 27.27
C ASP A 450 18.47 51.74 27.14
N ALA A 451 18.16 51.11 28.27
CA ALA A 451 17.18 50.02 28.35
C ALA A 451 15.78 50.47 27.92
N ALA A 452 15.38 51.71 28.21
CA ALA A 452 14.05 52.21 27.84
C ALA A 452 13.93 52.45 26.33
N THR A 453 14.99 52.93 25.70
CA THR A 453 15.11 53.09 24.24
C THR A 453 15.06 51.73 23.52
N VAL A 454 15.82 50.74 24.00
CA VAL A 454 15.80 49.37 23.47
C VAL A 454 14.39 48.77 23.59
N LEU A 455 13.77 48.88 24.77
CA LEU A 455 12.43 48.37 25.02
C LEU A 455 11.37 49.02 24.12
N ARG A 456 11.51 50.32 23.81
CA ARG A 456 10.63 51.03 22.87
C ARG A 456 10.83 50.57 21.42
N LEU A 457 12.06 50.30 21.00
CA LEU A 457 12.37 49.74 19.69
C LEU A 457 11.86 48.32 19.55
N GLU A 458 12.02 47.47 20.56
CA GLU A 458 11.45 46.12 20.59
C GLU A 458 9.92 46.15 20.46
N LYS A 459 9.24 47.04 21.18
CA LYS A 459 7.78 47.22 21.02
C LYS A 459 7.37 47.59 19.59
N ALA A 460 8.14 48.47 18.94
CA ALA A 460 7.85 48.85 17.56
C ALA A 460 8.17 47.73 16.56
N PHE A 461 9.23 46.95 16.79
CA PHE A 461 9.52 45.75 16.01
C PHE A 461 8.33 44.78 16.04
N TYR A 462 7.84 44.43 17.23
CA TYR A 462 6.72 43.50 17.36
C TYR A 462 5.45 44.03 16.70
N ALA A 463 5.14 45.33 16.86
CA ALA A 463 3.98 45.95 16.21
C ALA A 463 4.06 45.87 14.68
N ASN A 464 5.18 46.30 14.09
CA ASN A 464 5.38 46.26 12.64
C ASN A 464 5.40 44.82 12.12
N ARG A 465 6.03 43.88 12.83
CA ARG A 465 6.10 42.48 12.42
C ARG A 465 4.72 41.81 12.41
N ILE A 466 3.89 42.09 13.42
CA ILE A 466 2.52 41.58 13.47
C ILE A 466 1.68 42.16 12.33
N GLU A 467 1.85 43.45 12.00
CA GLU A 467 1.14 44.10 10.89
C GLU A 467 1.55 43.50 9.54
N GLU A 468 2.85 43.36 9.27
CA GLU A 468 3.38 42.70 8.06
C GLU A 468 2.82 41.28 7.89
N LEU A 469 2.86 40.46 8.94
CA LEU A 469 2.36 39.09 8.89
C LEU A 469 0.84 39.03 8.67
N LYS A 470 0.08 40.00 9.17
CA LYS A 470 -1.37 40.11 8.92
C LYS A 470 -1.68 40.54 7.49
N GLU A 471 -0.87 41.41 6.90
CA GLU A 471 -0.99 41.76 5.48
C GLU A 471 -0.71 40.53 4.60
N GLU A 472 0.33 39.76 4.92
CA GLU A 472 0.62 38.48 4.25
C GLU A 472 -0.53 37.46 4.43
N GLU A 473 -1.09 37.33 5.64
CA GLU A 473 -2.25 36.45 5.91
C GLU A 473 -3.46 36.84 5.04
N LEU A 474 -3.76 38.14 4.94
CA LEU A 474 -4.91 38.65 4.19
C LEU A 474 -4.75 38.37 2.68
N LEU A 475 -3.56 38.58 2.13
CA LEU A 475 -3.27 38.29 0.73
C LEU A 475 -3.45 36.80 0.43
N LEU A 476 -2.84 35.93 1.24
CA LEU A 476 -2.90 34.48 1.05
C LEU A 476 -4.33 33.94 1.24
N GLN A 477 -5.08 34.50 2.19
CA GLN A 477 -6.49 34.17 2.38
C GLN A 477 -7.32 34.53 1.13
N GLY A 478 -7.10 35.71 0.55
CA GLY A 478 -7.77 36.13 -0.69
C GLY A 478 -7.45 35.21 -1.87
N GLU A 479 -6.21 34.74 -2.00
CA GLU A 479 -5.83 33.74 -3.01
C GLU A 479 -6.57 32.41 -2.83
N LEU A 480 -6.68 31.92 -1.58
CA LEU A 480 -7.40 30.69 -1.24
C LEU A 480 -8.90 30.78 -1.50
N GLU A 481 -9.53 31.91 -1.20
CA GLU A 481 -10.96 32.14 -1.46
C GLU A 481 -11.26 32.13 -2.97
N ASN A 482 -10.35 32.69 -3.78
CA ASN A 482 -10.47 32.66 -5.25
C ASN A 482 -10.32 31.24 -5.84
N LEU A 483 -9.56 30.37 -5.18
CA LEU A 483 -9.28 29.02 -5.66
C LEU A 483 -10.40 28.01 -5.37
N ASP A 484 -11.44 28.35 -4.59
CA ASP A 484 -12.50 27.43 -4.13
C ASP A 484 -11.94 26.06 -3.69
N ALA A 485 -11.19 26.08 -2.59
CA ALA A 485 -10.52 24.93 -2.01
C ALA A 485 -11.44 23.71 -1.81
N ASP A 486 -12.70 23.96 -1.45
CA ASP A 486 -13.68 22.91 -1.18
C ASP A 486 -14.13 22.23 -2.49
N ALA A 487 -14.37 23.01 -3.55
CA ALA A 487 -14.68 22.47 -4.87
C ALA A 487 -13.52 21.69 -5.48
N ILE A 488 -12.28 22.18 -5.36
CA ILE A 488 -11.09 21.46 -5.87
C ILE A 488 -10.96 20.10 -5.18
N ARG A 489 -11.13 20.06 -3.85
CA ARG A 489 -11.08 18.81 -3.09
C ARG A 489 -12.19 17.85 -3.49
N ALA A 490 -13.44 18.34 -3.58
CA ALA A 490 -14.58 17.51 -3.97
C ALA A 490 -14.39 16.92 -5.38
N ASN A 491 -13.92 17.73 -6.33
CA ASN A 491 -13.62 17.29 -7.69
C ASN A 491 -12.52 16.21 -7.71
N HIS A 492 -11.44 16.37 -6.93
CA HIS A 492 -10.39 15.35 -6.86
C HIS A 492 -10.88 14.03 -6.22
N GLU A 493 -11.71 14.10 -5.17
CA GLU A 493 -12.34 12.94 -4.54
C GLU A 493 -13.25 12.20 -5.55
N GLU A 494 -14.05 12.92 -6.31
CA GLU A 494 -14.94 12.37 -7.35
C GLU A 494 -14.16 11.70 -8.49
N LEU A 495 -13.15 12.37 -9.04
CA LEU A 495 -12.28 11.81 -10.09
C LEU A 495 -11.53 10.57 -9.60
N SER A 496 -11.01 10.61 -8.36
CA SER A 496 -10.36 9.46 -7.70
C SER A 496 -11.30 8.27 -7.55
N PHE A 497 -12.54 8.52 -7.11
CA PHE A 497 -13.57 7.48 -6.99
C PHE A 497 -13.99 6.94 -8.36
N GLY A 498 -14.08 7.80 -9.37
CA GLY A 498 -14.36 7.40 -10.75
C GLY A 498 -13.31 6.44 -11.32
N LEU A 499 -12.02 6.71 -11.07
CA LEU A 499 -10.94 5.81 -11.49
C LEU A 499 -11.00 4.47 -10.73
N LEU A 500 -11.23 4.50 -9.42
CA LEU A 500 -11.45 3.29 -8.62
C LEU A 500 -12.63 2.46 -9.15
N GLY A 501 -13.76 3.12 -9.40
CA GLY A 501 -14.96 2.49 -9.94
C GLY A 501 -14.72 1.82 -11.29
N ARG A 502 -13.93 2.45 -12.17
CA ARG A 502 -13.58 1.85 -13.46
C ARG A 502 -12.79 0.54 -13.30
N GLU A 503 -11.77 0.53 -12.45
CA GLU A 503 -10.94 -0.67 -12.25
C GLU A 503 -11.68 -1.76 -11.48
N LEU A 504 -12.56 -1.41 -10.53
CA LEU A 504 -13.47 -2.36 -9.89
C LEU A 504 -14.45 -2.98 -10.91
N ARG A 505 -15.00 -2.19 -11.84
CA ARG A 505 -15.82 -2.73 -12.94
C ARG A 505 -15.00 -3.69 -13.79
N ARG A 506 -13.76 -3.35 -14.19
CA ARG A 506 -12.87 -4.28 -14.92
C ARG A 506 -12.60 -5.57 -14.14
N ARG A 507 -12.48 -5.49 -12.82
CA ARG A 507 -12.29 -6.65 -11.94
C ARG A 507 -13.50 -7.58 -11.88
N TYR A 508 -14.72 -7.04 -11.85
CA TYR A 508 -15.95 -7.81 -11.64
C TYR A 508 -16.79 -8.07 -12.90
N SER A 509 -16.63 -7.29 -13.97
CA SER A 509 -17.37 -7.45 -15.23
C SER A 509 -16.98 -8.72 -15.96
N GLY A 510 -17.96 -9.44 -16.50
CA GLY A 510 -17.74 -10.64 -17.33
C GLY A 510 -17.15 -11.85 -16.58
N ARG A 511 -17.01 -11.79 -15.25
CA ARG A 511 -16.55 -12.91 -14.43
C ARG A 511 -17.71 -13.60 -13.72
N ALA A 512 -17.71 -14.93 -13.72
CA ALA A 512 -18.59 -15.70 -12.86
C ALA A 512 -18.37 -15.28 -11.39
N ARG A 513 -19.47 -15.12 -10.65
CA ARG A 513 -19.39 -14.76 -9.23
C ARG A 513 -18.77 -15.93 -8.46
N ALA A 514 -17.65 -15.67 -7.80
CA ALA A 514 -17.06 -16.66 -6.91
C ALA A 514 -17.99 -16.81 -5.70
N CYS A 515 -18.61 -17.99 -5.56
CA CYS A 515 -19.32 -18.38 -4.36
C CYS A 515 -18.38 -19.27 -3.55
N PHE A 516 -17.94 -18.76 -2.40
CA PHE A 516 -17.08 -19.49 -1.48
C PHE A 516 -17.91 -20.50 -0.69
N ASP A 517 -17.42 -21.72 -0.51
CA ASP A 517 -18.05 -22.73 0.35
C ASP A 517 -17.10 -23.19 1.47
N GLU A 518 -17.62 -23.96 2.45
CA GLU A 518 -16.79 -24.52 3.53
C GLU A 518 -15.87 -25.67 3.05
N ARG A 519 -16.05 -26.20 1.85
CA ARG A 519 -15.43 -27.43 1.32
C ARG A 519 -14.23 -27.17 0.41
N GLU A 520 -14.20 -26.05 -0.30
CA GLU A 520 -13.06 -25.44 -0.98
C GLU A 520 -12.14 -24.87 0.10
N GLY A 521 -11.48 -25.80 0.79
CA GLY A 521 -10.73 -25.56 1.99
C GLY A 521 -9.81 -24.35 1.88
N ALA A 522 -10.10 -23.39 2.77
CA ALA A 522 -9.17 -22.51 3.45
C ALA A 522 -7.79 -22.36 2.78
N ILE A 523 -7.55 -21.16 2.27
CA ILE A 523 -6.31 -20.60 1.71
C ILE A 523 -5.02 -20.97 2.50
N PHE A 524 -5.11 -21.52 3.73
CA PHE A 524 -3.94 -22.07 4.46
C PHE A 524 -4.27 -23.27 5.37
N LYS A 525 -4.86 -24.36 4.86
CA LYS A 525 -4.66 -25.67 5.54
C LYS A 525 -3.30 -26.25 5.16
N ALA A 526 -2.26 -25.79 5.84
CA ALA A 526 -1.17 -26.70 6.20
C ALA A 526 -1.80 -27.73 7.15
N ASP A 527 -2.15 -28.91 6.62
CA ASP A 527 -2.57 -30.03 7.46
C ASP A 527 -1.43 -30.38 8.45
N PRO A 528 -1.77 -30.74 9.70
CA PRO A 528 -0.82 -31.05 10.77
C PRO A 528 0.09 -32.26 10.49
#